data_AF-A0AAU0QNV2-F1
#
_entry.id   AF-A0AAU0QNV2-F1
#
_cell.length_a   1.000
_cell.length_b   1.000
_cell.length_c   1.000
_cell.angle_alpha   90.00
_cell.angle_beta   90.00
_cell.angle_gamma   90.00
#
_symmetry.space_group_name_H-M   'P 1'
#
loop_
_entity.id
_entity.type
_entity.pdbx_description
1 polymer ?
#
loop_
_entity_poly.entity_id
_entity_poly.type
_entity_poly.pdbx_seq_one_letter_code
_entity_poly.pdbx_strand_id
1 'polypeptide(L)'
;MAFHKPEQIAELVIEAGVQKVSQTLPAMLILGFLGGAFISLGFLLNIRVLGNLPERWGSLVNVLGGAVFPVGLMLVVLAGGELITGNMMSLSMALYAKKITLISVLNNWVWITFMNFVGAIFVAYCFGHLGGLTEGDYLNKTVAIAEGKLHESFGRTLILAIGCNWLVCLALWLAYGTSDFVGKIIGIWIPIMAFVVIGFQQVVANMFVISAVIFAGHLTWMDLARNFVPVFIGNVIGGAGFVGFAYFACYQKQHSNMK
;
A
#
# COMPACT_ATOMS: atom_id res chain seq x y z
N MET A 1 0.24 -2.62 -28.80
CA MET A 1 -1.13 -2.85 -28.30
C MET A 1 -1.18 -2.30 -26.89
N ALA A 2 -2.27 -1.64 -26.49
CA ALA A 2 -2.39 -1.01 -25.17
C ALA A 2 -2.67 -2.01 -24.02
N PHE A 3 -2.70 -3.32 -24.29
CA PHE A 3 -3.02 -4.37 -23.33
C PHE A 3 -1.93 -5.44 -23.33
N HIS A 4 -1.52 -5.87 -22.13
CA HIS A 4 -0.58 -6.96 -21.91
C HIS A 4 -1.32 -8.19 -21.38
N LYS A 5 -1.04 -9.35 -21.98
CA LYS A 5 -1.57 -10.63 -21.47
C LYS A 5 -0.95 -10.97 -20.10
N PRO A 6 -1.62 -11.78 -19.26
CA PRO A 6 -1.10 -12.16 -17.95
C PRO A 6 0.35 -12.69 -17.95
N GLU A 7 0.77 -13.42 -18.99
CA GLU A 7 2.14 -13.90 -19.13
C GLU A 7 3.14 -12.76 -19.28
N GLN A 8 2.81 -11.76 -20.08
CA GLN A 8 3.63 -10.56 -20.29
C GLN A 8 3.68 -9.70 -19.02
N ILE A 9 2.55 -9.61 -18.30
CA ILE A 9 2.52 -8.91 -17.01
C ILE A 9 3.47 -9.58 -16.00
N ALA A 10 3.50 -10.91 -15.95
CA ALA A 10 4.38 -11.65 -15.06
C ALA A 10 5.86 -11.28 -15.31
N GLU A 11 6.27 -11.18 -16.59
CA GLU A 11 7.61 -10.77 -16.97
C GLU A 11 7.91 -9.32 -16.55
N LEU A 12 7.00 -8.38 -16.82
CA LEU A 12 7.13 -6.98 -16.41
C LEU A 12 7.26 -6.82 -14.90
N VAL A 13 6.50 -7.59 -14.12
CA VAL A 13 6.57 -7.56 -12.65
C VAL A 13 7.91 -8.13 -12.15
N ILE A 14 8.41 -9.20 -12.77
CA ILE A 14 9.73 -9.77 -12.45
C ILE A 14 10.83 -8.75 -12.78
N GLU A 15 10.78 -8.10 -13.95
CA GLU A 15 11.75 -7.08 -14.36
C GLU A 15 11.73 -5.87 -13.44
N ALA A 16 10.55 -5.41 -13.04
CA ALA A 16 10.40 -4.36 -12.05
C ALA A 16 11.06 -4.77 -10.71
N GLY A 17 10.91 -6.02 -10.28
CA GLY A 17 11.60 -6.54 -9.10
C GLY A 17 13.13 -6.50 -9.21
N VAL A 18 13.67 -6.87 -10.38
CA VAL A 18 15.12 -6.78 -10.65
C VAL A 18 15.60 -5.33 -10.61
N GLN A 19 14.89 -4.42 -11.29
CA GLN A 19 15.28 -3.01 -11.34
C GLN A 19 15.30 -2.36 -9.96
N LYS A 20 14.36 -2.71 -9.09
CA LYS A 20 14.26 -2.17 -7.72
C LYS A 20 15.45 -2.49 -6.83
N VAL A 21 16.07 -3.66 -7.00
CA VAL A 21 17.29 -4.01 -6.24
C VAL A 21 18.56 -3.43 -6.86
N SER A 22 18.51 -2.98 -8.12
CA SER A 22 19.61 -2.33 -8.82
C SER A 22 19.67 -0.81 -8.60
N GLN A 23 18.68 -0.23 -7.93
CA GLN A 23 18.67 1.19 -7.59
C GLN A 23 19.82 1.55 -6.64
N THR A 24 20.35 2.76 -6.77
CA THR A 24 21.31 3.30 -5.79
C THR A 24 20.60 3.56 -4.46
N LEU A 25 21.34 3.45 -3.34
CA LEU A 25 20.77 3.68 -2.02
C LEU A 25 20.07 5.06 -1.90
N PRO A 26 20.64 6.19 -2.38
CA PRO A 26 19.95 7.48 -2.32
C PRO A 26 18.61 7.49 -3.06
N ALA A 27 18.54 6.89 -4.25
CA ALA A 27 17.30 6.79 -5.00
C ALA A 27 16.25 5.95 -4.25
N MET A 28 16.66 4.80 -3.70
CA MET A 28 15.80 3.93 -2.89
C MET A 28 15.24 4.67 -1.68
N LEU A 29 16.07 5.47 -0.99
CA LEU A 29 15.63 6.22 0.20
C LEU A 29 14.63 7.32 -0.17
N ILE A 30 14.92 8.11 -1.21
CA ILE A 30 14.04 9.19 -1.67
C ILE A 30 12.71 8.63 -2.17
N LEU A 31 12.74 7.60 -3.02
CA LEU A 31 11.52 6.99 -3.55
C LEU A 31 10.71 6.28 -2.46
N GLY A 32 11.37 5.68 -1.47
CA GLY A 32 10.72 5.12 -0.29
C GLY A 32 10.02 6.19 0.55
N PHE A 33 10.66 7.34 0.74
CA PHE A 33 10.02 8.47 1.43
C PHE A 33 8.76 8.93 0.69
N LEU A 34 8.86 9.14 -0.63
CA LEU A 34 7.74 9.53 -1.47
C LEU A 34 6.61 8.50 -1.45
N GLY A 35 6.94 7.20 -1.46
CA GLY A 35 5.95 6.13 -1.37
C GLY A 35 5.10 6.21 -0.10
N GLY A 36 5.75 6.45 1.05
CA GLY A 36 5.06 6.69 2.32
C GLY A 36 4.20 7.94 2.31
N ALA A 37 4.77 9.05 1.83
CA ALA A 37 4.08 10.34 1.78
C ALA A 37 2.85 10.29 0.86
N PHE A 38 2.94 9.68 -0.32
CA PHE A 38 1.84 9.60 -1.28
C PHE A 38 0.65 8.79 -0.75
N ILE A 39 0.90 7.62 -0.14
CA ILE A 39 -0.17 6.86 0.52
C ILE A 39 -0.81 7.68 1.65
N SER A 40 0.00 8.41 2.41
CA SER A 40 -0.46 9.25 3.50
C SER A 40 -1.29 10.44 3.02
N LEU A 41 -0.96 11.04 1.89
CA LEU A 41 -1.77 12.10 1.26
C LEU A 41 -3.13 11.56 0.78
N GLY A 42 -3.17 10.34 0.22
CA GLY A 42 -4.43 9.67 -0.13
C GLY A 42 -5.30 9.40 1.10
N PHE A 43 -4.69 8.99 2.22
CA PHE A 43 -5.41 8.81 3.48
C PHE A 43 -5.85 10.15 4.07
N LEU A 44 -5.01 11.18 4.03
CA LEU A 44 -5.39 12.52 4.50
C LEU A 44 -6.61 13.03 3.75
N LEU A 45 -6.66 12.88 2.42
CA LEU A 45 -7.84 13.22 1.62
C LEU A 45 -9.08 12.40 2.03
N ASN A 46 -8.91 11.10 2.28
CA ASN A 46 -9.97 10.24 2.80
C ASN A 46 -10.53 10.76 4.13
N ILE A 47 -9.68 11.10 5.10
CA ILE A 47 -10.12 11.69 6.40
C ILE A 47 -10.89 13.00 6.17
N ARG A 48 -10.40 13.86 5.28
CA ARG A 48 -11.05 15.15 4.97
C ARG A 48 -12.44 14.99 4.34
N VAL A 49 -12.65 13.95 3.54
CA VAL A 49 -13.97 13.61 3.01
C VAL A 49 -14.83 13.02 4.13
N LEU A 50 -14.32 12.07 4.90
CA LEU A 50 -15.08 11.37 5.93
C LEU A 50 -15.50 12.25 7.11
N GLY A 51 -14.68 13.23 7.50
CA GLY A 51 -14.95 14.10 8.65
C GLY A 51 -16.04 15.15 8.41
N ASN A 52 -16.33 15.48 7.15
CA ASN A 52 -17.28 16.54 6.80
C ASN A 52 -18.64 16.03 6.30
N LEU A 53 -18.82 14.72 6.19
CA LEU A 53 -20.03 14.14 5.62
C LEU A 53 -21.10 13.89 6.69
N PRO A 54 -22.39 14.20 6.40
CA PRO A 54 -23.47 13.97 7.35
C PRO A 54 -23.66 12.48 7.67
N GLU A 55 -23.79 12.13 8.95
CA GLU A 55 -23.97 10.73 9.40
C GLU A 55 -25.19 10.04 8.76
N ARG A 56 -26.25 10.81 8.42
CA ARG A 56 -27.47 10.30 7.76
C ARG A 56 -27.21 9.61 6.40
N TRP A 57 -26.01 9.77 5.83
CA TRP A 57 -25.62 9.15 4.56
C TRP A 57 -25.15 7.69 4.75
N GLY A 58 -24.95 7.23 6.00
CA GLY A 58 -24.64 5.85 6.31
C GLY A 58 -23.42 5.32 5.57
N SER A 59 -23.55 4.15 4.93
CA SER A 59 -22.45 3.47 4.23
C SER A 59 -21.91 4.25 3.02
N LEU A 60 -22.68 5.19 2.46
CA LEU A 60 -22.24 6.03 1.35
C LEU A 60 -21.03 6.89 1.72
N VAL A 61 -20.89 7.27 2.99
CA VAL A 61 -19.74 8.02 3.51
C VAL A 61 -18.44 7.23 3.29
N ASN A 62 -18.45 5.93 3.59
CA ASN A 62 -17.30 5.06 3.40
C ASN A 62 -16.96 4.86 1.92
N VAL A 63 -17.96 4.80 1.04
CA VAL A 63 -17.76 4.72 -0.42
C VAL A 63 -17.09 5.98 -0.95
N LEU A 64 -17.54 7.17 -0.52
CA LEU A 64 -16.94 8.45 -0.94
C LEU A 64 -15.49 8.58 -0.45
N GLY A 65 -15.22 8.22 0.82
CA GLY A 65 -13.85 8.17 1.33
C GLY A 65 -13.00 7.15 0.56
N GLY A 66 -13.54 5.96 0.30
CA GLY A 66 -12.86 4.93 -0.47
C GLY A 66 -12.57 5.33 -1.90
N ALA A 67 -13.43 6.13 -2.53
CA ALA A 67 -13.25 6.59 -3.91
C ALA A 67 -12.09 7.58 -4.07
N VAL A 68 -11.73 8.34 -3.03
CA VAL A 68 -10.66 9.35 -3.09
C VAL A 68 -9.29 8.84 -2.64
N PHE A 69 -9.25 7.83 -1.77
CA PHE A 69 -8.00 7.23 -1.27
C PHE A 69 -7.02 6.75 -2.37
N PRO A 70 -7.48 6.18 -3.51
CA PRO A 70 -6.59 5.61 -4.53
C PRO A 70 -5.61 6.59 -5.17
N VAL A 71 -5.82 7.90 -5.01
CA VAL A 71 -4.86 8.94 -5.43
C VAL A 71 -3.45 8.65 -4.90
N GLY A 72 -3.33 8.07 -3.69
CA GLY A 72 -2.04 7.73 -3.12
C GLY A 72 -1.27 6.71 -3.96
N LEU A 73 -1.90 5.60 -4.34
CA LEU A 73 -1.24 4.59 -5.18
C LEU A 73 -1.04 5.07 -6.62
N MET A 74 -1.96 5.91 -7.14
CA MET A 74 -1.78 6.54 -8.45
C MET A 74 -0.51 7.38 -8.49
N LEU A 75 -0.23 8.18 -7.45
CA LEU A 75 1.01 8.95 -7.36
C LEU A 75 2.23 8.04 -7.29
N VAL A 76 2.21 6.98 -6.48
CA VAL A 76 3.31 6.00 -6.39
C VAL A 76 3.63 5.40 -7.76
N VAL A 77 2.61 4.98 -8.51
CA VAL A 77 2.80 4.27 -9.78
C VAL A 77 3.10 5.21 -10.94
N LEU A 78 2.45 6.37 -11.00
CA LEU A 78 2.50 7.27 -12.16
C LEU A 78 3.53 8.40 -12.00
N ALA A 79 3.69 8.97 -10.80
CA ALA A 79 4.69 9.99 -10.53
C ALA A 79 6.05 9.39 -10.12
N GLY A 80 6.03 8.16 -9.58
CA GLY A 80 7.21 7.42 -9.17
C GLY A 80 7.44 7.45 -7.66
N GLY A 81 7.49 6.26 -7.07
CA GLY A 81 7.78 6.02 -5.67
C GLY A 81 7.96 4.54 -5.41
N GLU A 82 8.58 4.20 -4.28
CA GLU A 82 8.78 2.82 -3.84
C GLU A 82 7.86 2.54 -2.65
N LEU A 83 6.99 1.55 -2.80
CA LEU A 83 6.02 1.19 -1.78
C LEU A 83 6.18 -0.27 -1.38
N ILE A 84 6.38 -0.52 -0.09
CA ILE A 84 6.69 -1.85 0.44
C ILE A 84 5.65 -2.90 0.02
N THR A 85 4.37 -2.56 0.09
CA THR A 85 3.26 -3.47 -0.23
C THR A 85 3.31 -3.97 -1.67
N GLY A 86 3.68 -3.10 -2.61
CA GLY A 86 3.94 -3.49 -4.00
C GLY A 86 5.23 -4.30 -4.18
N ASN A 87 6.27 -3.93 -3.44
CA ASN A 87 7.58 -4.61 -3.46
C ASN A 87 7.47 -6.04 -2.94
N MET A 88 6.54 -6.33 -2.03
CA MET A 88 6.25 -7.69 -1.56
C MET A 88 5.85 -8.64 -2.69
N MET A 89 5.18 -8.15 -3.75
CA MET A 89 4.89 -8.94 -4.95
C MET A 89 6.08 -8.95 -5.92
N SER A 90 6.54 -7.78 -6.37
CA SER A 90 7.50 -7.70 -7.48
C SER A 90 8.86 -8.34 -7.14
N LEU A 91 9.36 -8.13 -5.92
CA LEU A 91 10.62 -8.74 -5.49
C LEU A 91 10.48 -10.23 -5.26
N SER A 92 9.36 -10.67 -4.68
CA SER A 92 9.10 -12.10 -4.49
C SER A 92 9.03 -12.83 -5.83
N MET A 93 8.37 -12.27 -6.84
CA MET A 93 8.36 -12.86 -8.18
C MET A 93 9.77 -12.91 -8.81
N ALA A 94 10.57 -11.86 -8.67
CA ALA A 94 11.96 -11.86 -9.14
C ALA A 94 12.84 -12.89 -8.40
N LEU A 95 12.59 -13.09 -7.10
CA LEU A 95 13.24 -14.11 -6.29
C LEU A 95 12.85 -15.52 -6.74
N TYR A 96 11.55 -15.77 -6.96
CA TYR A 96 11.04 -17.05 -7.46
C TYR A 96 11.61 -17.37 -8.85
N ALA A 97 11.78 -16.33 -9.68
CA ALA A 97 12.44 -16.42 -10.98
C ALA A 97 13.97 -16.61 -10.88
N LYS A 98 14.53 -16.66 -9.67
CA LYS A 98 15.98 -16.76 -9.39
C LYS A 98 16.82 -15.64 -10.02
N LYS A 99 16.22 -14.48 -10.27
CA LYS A 99 16.93 -13.31 -10.82
C LYS A 99 17.58 -12.43 -9.74
N ILE A 100 17.14 -12.55 -8.49
CA ILE A 100 17.68 -11.83 -7.34
C ILE A 100 17.84 -12.77 -6.14
N THR A 101 18.57 -12.33 -5.12
CA THR A 101 18.79 -13.12 -3.89
C THR A 101 17.77 -12.76 -2.81
N LEU A 102 17.54 -13.69 -1.87
CA LEU A 102 16.69 -13.42 -0.70
C LEU A 102 17.23 -12.25 0.13
N ILE A 103 18.56 -12.11 0.22
CA ILE A 103 19.21 -11.01 0.94
C ILE A 103 18.84 -9.66 0.29
N SER A 104 18.82 -9.58 -1.04
CA SER A 104 18.40 -8.38 -1.77
C SER A 104 16.94 -8.03 -1.48
N VAL A 105 16.05 -9.02 -1.38
CA VAL A 105 14.63 -8.82 -1.03
C VAL A 105 14.51 -8.25 0.39
N LEU A 106 15.14 -8.88 1.37
CA LEU A 106 15.07 -8.46 2.77
C LEU A 106 15.67 -7.06 2.97
N ASN A 107 16.80 -6.76 2.32
CA ASN A 107 17.42 -5.45 2.38
C ASN A 107 16.51 -4.35 1.83
N ASN A 108 15.91 -4.58 0.65
CA ASN A 108 14.94 -3.63 0.09
C ASN A 108 13.73 -3.47 1.01
N TRP A 109 13.16 -4.57 1.52
CA TRP A 109 12.01 -4.49 2.40
C TRP A 109 12.28 -3.69 3.66
N VAL A 110 13.43 -3.85 4.29
CA VAL A 110 13.82 -3.08 5.47
C VAL A 110 13.92 -1.58 5.14
N TRP A 111 14.68 -1.20 4.11
CA TRP A 111 14.87 0.22 3.76
C TRP A 111 13.59 0.89 3.29
N ILE A 112 12.81 0.24 2.42
CA ILE A 112 11.57 0.80 1.91
C ILE A 112 10.51 0.90 3.01
N THR A 113 10.40 -0.09 3.90
CA THR A 113 9.48 0.00 5.05
C THR A 113 9.86 1.17 5.95
N PHE A 114 11.15 1.31 6.27
CA PHE A 114 11.64 2.41 7.10
C PHE A 114 11.35 3.76 6.45
N MET A 115 11.67 3.94 5.17
CA MET A 115 11.44 5.21 4.49
C MET A 115 9.97 5.50 4.20
N ASN A 116 9.14 4.47 3.95
CA ASN A 116 7.69 4.62 3.91
C ASN A 116 7.16 5.12 5.26
N PHE A 117 7.70 4.62 6.38
CA PHE A 117 7.34 5.09 7.71
C PHE A 117 7.75 6.55 7.95
N VAL A 118 8.97 6.93 7.56
CA VAL A 118 9.44 8.32 7.63
C VAL A 118 8.54 9.25 6.81
N GLY A 119 8.17 8.86 5.58
CA GLY A 119 7.24 9.61 4.74
C GLY A 119 5.84 9.73 5.36
N ALA A 120 5.36 8.66 6.00
CA ALA A 120 4.06 8.67 6.68
C ALA A 120 4.04 9.56 7.93
N ILE A 121 5.08 9.50 8.77
CA ILE A 121 5.26 10.39 9.91
C ILE A 121 5.36 11.84 9.45
N PHE A 122 6.12 12.11 8.38
CA PHE A 122 6.25 13.46 7.86
C PHE A 122 4.89 14.06 7.50
N VAL A 123 4.04 13.31 6.79
CA VAL A 123 2.69 13.80 6.44
C VAL A 123 1.80 13.92 7.67
N ALA A 124 1.83 12.95 8.59
CA ALA A 124 1.07 12.98 9.83
C ALA A 124 1.45 14.18 10.71
N TYR A 125 2.73 14.51 10.82
CA TYR A 125 3.21 15.62 11.63
C TYR A 125 3.04 16.97 10.94
N CYS A 126 3.56 17.14 9.73
CA CYS A 126 3.57 18.45 9.06
C CYS A 126 2.19 18.88 8.59
N PHE A 127 1.42 17.97 7.97
CA PHE A 127 0.09 18.31 7.45
C PHE A 127 -1.02 17.97 8.44
N GLY A 128 -0.91 16.82 9.12
CA GLY A 128 -1.89 16.40 10.11
C GLY A 128 -1.89 17.25 11.38
N HIS A 129 -0.77 17.27 12.10
CA HIS A 129 -0.63 17.96 13.39
C HIS A 129 -0.39 19.47 13.23
N LEU A 130 0.74 19.88 12.65
CA LEU A 130 1.08 21.31 12.48
C LEU A 130 0.08 22.04 11.56
N GLY A 131 -0.40 21.37 10.52
CA GLY A 131 -1.42 21.90 9.62
C GLY A 131 -2.86 21.73 10.11
N GLY A 132 -3.08 21.00 11.21
CA GLY A 132 -4.40 20.72 11.78
C GLY A 132 -5.34 19.91 10.88
N LEU A 133 -4.85 19.27 9.81
CA LEU A 133 -5.71 18.60 8.82
C LEU A 133 -6.24 17.23 9.29
N THR A 134 -5.71 16.68 10.38
CA THR A 134 -6.23 15.48 11.05
C THR A 134 -6.85 15.77 12.42
N GLU A 135 -6.87 17.03 12.83
CA GLU A 135 -7.31 17.49 14.15
C GLU A 135 -8.56 18.39 14.05
N GLY A 136 -8.93 19.06 15.15
CA GLY A 136 -10.13 19.91 15.22
C GLY A 136 -11.39 19.11 14.86
N ASP A 137 -12.16 19.62 13.88
CA ASP A 137 -13.39 18.98 13.40
C ASP A 137 -13.16 17.56 12.85
N TYR A 138 -11.93 17.21 12.46
CA TYR A 138 -11.58 15.91 11.88
C TYR A 138 -11.07 14.92 12.93
N LEU A 139 -10.70 15.39 14.13
CA LEU A 139 -10.01 14.60 15.15
C LEU A 139 -10.81 13.35 15.53
N ASN A 140 -12.10 13.51 15.83
CA ASN A 140 -12.97 12.41 16.21
C ASN A 140 -12.98 11.28 15.17
N LYS A 141 -12.98 11.65 13.88
CA LYS A 141 -12.96 10.67 12.80
C LYS A 141 -11.59 10.00 12.67
N THR A 142 -10.51 10.76 12.78
CA THR A 142 -9.13 10.24 12.77
C THR A 142 -8.92 9.23 13.91
N VAL A 143 -9.31 9.59 15.14
CA VAL A 143 -9.24 8.74 16.33
C VAL A 143 -10.06 7.47 16.14
N ALA A 144 -11.33 7.58 15.72
CA ALA A 144 -12.20 6.42 15.52
C ALA A 144 -11.65 5.42 14.48
N ILE A 145 -11.01 5.92 13.41
CA ILE A 145 -10.37 5.06 12.40
C ILE A 145 -9.15 4.34 12.99
N ALA A 146 -8.31 5.04 13.75
CA ALA A 146 -7.12 4.44 14.35
C ALA A 146 -7.48 3.41 15.44
N GLU A 147 -8.38 3.74 16.36
CA GLU A 147 -8.84 2.83 17.42
C GLU A 147 -9.55 1.61 16.85
N GLY A 148 -10.39 1.78 15.82
CA GLY A 148 -11.04 0.67 15.12
C GLY A 148 -10.05 -0.33 14.52
N LYS A 149 -8.84 0.11 14.14
CA LYS A 149 -7.76 -0.78 13.67
C LYS A 149 -7.02 -1.48 14.80
N LEU A 150 -6.94 -0.85 15.98
CA LEU A 150 -6.23 -1.35 17.15
C LEU A 150 -7.06 -2.31 18.01
N HIS A 151 -8.39 -2.19 17.98
CA HIS A 151 -9.30 -3.07 18.71
C HIS A 151 -9.40 -4.49 18.13
N GLU A 152 -8.89 -4.71 16.93
CA GLU A 152 -8.93 -6.01 16.29
C GLU A 152 -7.91 -6.99 16.90
N SER A 153 -8.33 -8.23 17.08
CA SER A 153 -7.43 -9.30 17.51
C SER A 153 -6.31 -9.53 16.48
N PHE A 154 -5.19 -10.12 16.92
CA PHE A 154 -4.06 -10.44 16.04
C PHE A 154 -4.48 -11.25 14.81
N GLY A 155 -5.28 -12.31 15.00
CA GLY A 155 -5.73 -13.19 13.92
C GLY A 155 -6.64 -12.48 12.92
N ARG A 156 -7.57 -11.64 13.40
CA ARG A 156 -8.44 -10.84 12.52
C ARG A 156 -7.65 -9.79 11.76
N THR A 157 -6.74 -9.08 12.43
CA THR A 157 -5.84 -8.11 11.81
C THR A 157 -5.00 -8.74 10.70
N LEU A 158 -4.46 -9.93 10.94
CA LEU A 158 -3.69 -10.70 9.96
C LEU A 158 -4.51 -11.00 8.70
N ILE A 159 -5.74 -11.52 8.84
CA ILE A 159 -6.62 -11.86 7.71
C ILE A 159 -6.99 -10.60 6.90
N LEU A 160 -7.37 -9.51 7.59
CA LEU A 160 -7.68 -8.24 6.94
C LEU A 160 -6.47 -7.67 6.18
N ALA A 161 -5.26 -7.90 6.68
CA ALA A 161 -4.04 -7.49 6.02
C ALA A 161 -3.67 -8.37 4.81
N ILE A 162 -3.98 -9.67 4.83
CA ILE A 162 -3.85 -10.54 3.65
C ILE A 162 -4.73 -10.02 2.52
N GLY A 163 -6.02 -9.80 2.81
CA GLY A 163 -6.98 -9.27 1.84
C GLY A 163 -6.55 -7.90 1.30
N CYS A 164 -5.99 -7.03 2.15
CA CYS A 164 -5.49 -5.74 1.73
C CYS A 164 -4.44 -5.87 0.63
N ASN A 165 -3.37 -6.64 0.89
CA ASN A 165 -2.25 -6.64 -0.03
C ASN A 165 -2.50 -7.50 -1.26
N TRP A 166 -3.47 -8.42 -1.20
CA TRP A 166 -3.99 -9.06 -2.40
C TRP A 166 -4.54 -8.01 -3.37
N LEU A 167 -5.41 -7.11 -2.91
CA LEU A 167 -5.99 -6.06 -3.76
C LEU A 167 -4.96 -5.00 -4.20
N VAL A 168 -4.02 -4.63 -3.32
CA VAL A 168 -2.94 -3.68 -3.69
C VAL A 168 -2.04 -4.25 -4.77
N CYS A 169 -1.64 -5.52 -4.65
CA CYS A 169 -0.82 -6.18 -5.66
C CYS A 169 -1.59 -6.41 -6.97
N LEU A 170 -2.90 -6.68 -6.91
CA LEU A 170 -3.74 -6.73 -8.10
C LEU A 170 -3.91 -5.36 -8.78
N ALA A 171 -4.00 -4.26 -8.02
CA ALA A 171 -3.99 -2.92 -8.59
C ALA A 171 -2.70 -2.66 -9.40
N LEU A 172 -1.54 -3.05 -8.87
CA LEU A 172 -0.28 -2.98 -9.59
C LEU A 172 -0.26 -3.92 -10.80
N TRP A 173 -0.73 -5.15 -10.65
CA TRP A 173 -0.84 -6.12 -11.75
C TRP A 173 -1.66 -5.56 -12.92
N LEU A 174 -2.84 -4.99 -12.63
CA LEU A 174 -3.70 -4.36 -13.63
C LEU A 174 -3.04 -3.12 -14.25
N ALA A 175 -2.30 -2.33 -13.47
CA ALA A 175 -1.53 -1.20 -14.00
C ALA A 175 -0.39 -1.65 -14.94
N TYR A 176 0.23 -2.80 -14.70
CA TYR A 176 1.17 -3.41 -15.66
C TYR A 176 0.45 -4.02 -16.88
N GLY A 177 -0.84 -4.35 -16.77
CA GLY A 177 -1.66 -4.88 -17.85
C GLY A 177 -1.99 -3.90 -18.97
N THR A 178 -1.62 -2.63 -18.83
CA THR A 178 -1.87 -1.60 -19.84
C THR A 178 -0.73 -0.59 -19.94
N SER A 179 -0.49 -0.11 -21.15
CA SER A 179 0.46 0.99 -21.40
C SER A 179 -0.22 2.37 -21.39
N ASP A 180 -1.54 2.41 -21.36
CA ASP A 180 -2.32 3.66 -21.38
C ASP A 180 -2.46 4.28 -19.97
N PHE A 181 -2.37 5.61 -19.91
CA PHE A 181 -2.41 6.34 -18.64
C PHE A 181 -3.78 6.22 -17.94
N VAL A 182 -4.88 6.34 -18.68
CA VAL A 182 -6.25 6.24 -18.13
C VAL A 182 -6.53 4.80 -17.69
N GLY A 183 -6.10 3.82 -18.48
CA GLY A 183 -6.16 2.41 -18.13
C GLY A 183 -5.47 2.10 -16.79
N LYS A 184 -4.28 2.66 -16.56
CA LYS A 184 -3.56 2.52 -15.27
C LYS A 184 -4.34 3.14 -14.12
N ILE A 185 -4.89 4.35 -14.30
CA ILE A 185 -5.71 5.01 -13.28
C ILE A 185 -6.88 4.12 -12.88
N ILE A 186 -7.66 3.62 -13.85
CA ILE A 186 -8.85 2.80 -13.55
C ILE A 186 -8.45 1.46 -12.93
N GLY A 187 -7.39 0.82 -13.44
CA GLY A 187 -6.86 -0.44 -12.91
C GLY A 187 -6.38 -0.32 -11.45
N ILE A 188 -5.89 0.86 -11.06
CA ILE A 188 -5.53 1.18 -9.67
C ILE A 188 -6.77 1.57 -8.85
N TRP A 189 -7.65 2.37 -9.42
CA TRP A 189 -8.75 3.00 -8.69
C TRP A 189 -9.69 1.98 -8.05
N ILE A 190 -10.17 1.02 -8.84
CA ILE A 190 -11.21 0.09 -8.41
C ILE A 190 -10.75 -0.85 -7.28
N PRO A 191 -9.60 -1.57 -7.38
CA PRO A 191 -9.17 -2.46 -6.30
C PRO A 191 -8.80 -1.71 -5.01
N ILE A 192 -8.26 -0.50 -5.13
CA ILE A 192 -7.86 0.30 -3.97
C ILE A 192 -9.09 0.89 -3.26
N MET A 193 -10.08 1.38 -4.01
CA MET A 193 -11.37 1.76 -3.45
C MET A 193 -12.01 0.58 -2.73
N ALA A 194 -12.01 -0.62 -3.33
CA ALA A 194 -12.59 -1.81 -2.75
C ALA A 194 -11.98 -2.16 -1.38
N PHE A 195 -10.64 -2.19 -1.25
CA PHE A 195 -10.03 -2.57 0.03
C PHE A 195 -10.36 -1.55 1.13
N VAL A 196 -10.44 -0.26 0.79
CA VAL A 196 -10.76 0.80 1.76
C VAL A 196 -12.20 0.67 2.23
N VAL A 197 -13.15 0.47 1.31
CA VAL A 197 -14.58 0.29 1.64
C VAL A 197 -14.82 -0.98 2.43
N ILE A 198 -14.10 -2.07 2.12
CA ILE A 198 -14.17 -3.34 2.87
C ILE A 198 -13.60 -3.20 4.29
N GLY A 199 -12.66 -2.27 4.51
CA GLY A 199 -12.01 -2.06 5.81
C GLY A 199 -10.76 -2.93 6.03
N PHE A 200 -10.06 -3.28 4.95
CA PHE A 200 -8.79 -3.99 5.05
C PHE A 200 -7.65 -3.13 5.63
N GLN A 201 -6.62 -3.78 6.16
CA GLN A 201 -5.51 -3.10 6.84
C GLN A 201 -4.22 -3.11 6.00
N GLN A 202 -3.71 -1.91 5.69
CA GLN A 202 -2.47 -1.71 4.95
C GLN A 202 -1.40 -1.14 5.89
N VAL A 203 -0.20 -1.71 5.87
CA VAL A 203 0.87 -1.32 6.80
C VAL A 203 1.24 0.17 6.70
N VAL A 204 1.38 0.71 5.48
CA VAL A 204 1.78 2.12 5.28
C VAL A 204 0.64 3.10 5.61
N ALA A 205 -0.60 2.76 5.24
CA ALA A 205 -1.76 3.56 5.64
C ALA A 205 -1.92 3.60 7.18
N ASN A 206 -1.70 2.47 7.84
CA ASN A 206 -1.76 2.38 9.30
C ASN A 206 -0.64 3.16 9.99
N MET A 207 0.58 3.17 9.42
CA MET A 207 1.67 4.03 9.89
C MET A 207 1.22 5.49 9.97
N PHE A 208 0.57 6.01 8.92
CA PHE A 208 0.09 7.39 8.89
C PHE A 208 -0.99 7.67 9.93
N VAL A 209 -2.11 6.93 9.88
CA VAL A 209 -3.29 7.29 10.68
C VAL A 209 -3.05 7.10 12.18
N ILE A 210 -2.29 6.05 12.56
CA ILE A 210 -1.95 5.83 13.97
C ILE A 210 -0.95 6.90 14.44
N SER A 211 0.06 7.25 13.62
CA SER A 211 0.97 8.35 13.96
C SER A 211 0.27 9.70 14.11
N ALA A 212 -0.71 10.02 13.26
CA ALA A 212 -1.49 11.25 13.38
C ALA A 212 -2.20 11.34 14.75
N VAL A 213 -2.78 10.23 15.21
CA VAL A 213 -3.47 10.15 16.51
C VAL A 213 -2.48 10.15 17.69
N ILE A 214 -1.28 9.59 17.51
CA ILE A 214 -0.20 9.70 18.49
C ILE A 214 0.22 11.16 18.68
N PHE A 215 0.40 11.93 17.58
CA PHE A 215 0.75 13.34 17.67
C PHE A 215 -0.35 14.20 18.29
N ALA A 216 -1.62 13.82 18.09
CA ALA A 216 -2.75 14.43 18.79
C ALA A 216 -2.88 14.02 20.27
N GLY A 217 -2.01 13.13 20.78
CA GLY A 217 -1.94 12.75 22.20
C GLY A 217 -2.92 11.66 22.65
N HIS A 218 -3.54 10.92 21.72
CA HIS A 218 -4.57 9.92 22.03
C HIS A 218 -4.07 8.46 22.00
N LEU A 219 -2.93 8.19 21.37
CA LEU A 219 -2.34 6.85 21.25
C LEU A 219 -0.83 6.88 21.50
N THR A 220 -0.22 5.70 21.65
CA THR A 220 1.23 5.55 21.86
C THR A 220 1.93 4.86 20.70
N TRP A 221 3.25 5.05 20.59
CA TRP A 221 4.08 4.31 19.64
C TRP A 221 4.07 2.79 19.88
N MET A 222 3.76 2.34 21.11
CA MET A 222 3.57 0.94 21.41
C MET A 222 2.32 0.37 20.73
N ASP A 223 1.25 1.16 20.61
CA ASP A 223 0.03 0.75 19.92
C ASP A 223 0.29 0.55 18.42
N LEU A 224 1.06 1.46 17.81
CA LEU A 224 1.53 1.31 16.44
C LEU A 224 2.36 0.03 16.27
N ALA A 225 3.31 -0.23 17.17
CA ALA A 225 4.17 -1.42 17.10
C ALA A 225 3.35 -2.73 17.19
N ARG A 226 2.32 -2.77 18.05
CA ARG A 226 1.42 -3.92 18.20
C ARG A 226 0.58 -4.17 16.94
N ASN A 227 0.13 -3.13 16.27
CA ASN A 227 -0.59 -3.25 14.99
C ASN A 227 0.34 -3.62 13.83
N PHE A 228 1.54 -3.07 13.81
CA PHE A 228 2.48 -3.21 12.70
C PHE A 228 2.80 -4.68 12.39
N VAL A 229 3.06 -5.50 13.42
CA VAL A 229 3.48 -6.90 13.24
C VAL A 229 2.45 -7.75 12.48
N PRO A 230 1.19 -7.90 12.94
CA PRO A 230 0.19 -8.70 12.22
C PRO A 230 -0.12 -8.13 10.83
N VAL A 231 -0.14 -6.80 10.68
CA VAL A 231 -0.42 -6.16 9.38
C VAL A 231 0.71 -6.39 8.39
N PHE A 232 1.96 -6.27 8.82
CA PHE A 232 3.13 -6.51 7.97
C PHE A 232 3.16 -7.96 7.49
N ILE A 233 2.99 -8.93 8.40
CA ILE A 233 2.97 -10.36 8.06
C ILE A 233 1.82 -10.66 7.09
N GLY A 234 0.62 -10.13 7.37
CA GLY A 234 -0.54 -10.35 6.50
C GLY A 234 -0.32 -9.75 5.11
N ASN A 235 0.22 -8.53 5.04
CA ASN A 235 0.56 -7.92 3.76
C ASN A 235 1.62 -8.74 3.00
N VAL A 236 2.65 -9.28 3.67
CA VAL A 236 3.63 -10.18 3.03
C VAL A 236 2.93 -11.40 2.43
N ILE A 237 2.07 -12.07 3.19
CA ILE A 237 1.32 -13.25 2.73
C ILE A 237 0.43 -12.91 1.52
N GLY A 238 -0.28 -11.79 1.57
CA GLY A 238 -1.13 -11.33 0.47
C GLY A 238 -0.35 -11.00 -0.81
N GLY A 239 0.78 -10.29 -0.67
CA GLY A 239 1.57 -9.84 -1.82
C GLY A 239 2.50 -10.91 -2.39
N ALA A 240 3.33 -11.52 -1.55
CA ALA A 240 4.30 -12.54 -1.96
C ALA A 240 3.63 -13.88 -2.24
N GLY A 241 2.67 -14.29 -1.41
CA GLY A 241 1.97 -15.57 -1.54
C GLY A 241 0.82 -15.54 -2.54
N PHE A 242 -0.26 -14.82 -2.22
CA PHE A 242 -1.50 -14.90 -3.00
C PHE A 242 -1.40 -14.33 -4.41
N VAL A 243 -0.60 -13.28 -4.62
CA VAL A 243 -0.38 -12.72 -5.96
C VAL A 243 0.96 -13.19 -6.52
N GLY A 244 2.07 -12.89 -5.84
CA GLY A 244 3.41 -13.19 -6.34
C GLY A 244 3.61 -14.66 -6.71
N PHE A 245 3.38 -15.58 -5.77
CA PHE A 245 3.57 -17.02 -6.01
C PHE A 245 2.52 -17.59 -6.96
N ALA A 246 1.24 -17.25 -6.79
CA ALA A 246 0.17 -17.80 -7.63
C ALA A 246 0.37 -17.46 -9.12
N TYR A 247 0.62 -16.19 -9.44
CA TYR A 247 0.82 -15.76 -10.82
C TYR A 247 2.15 -16.27 -11.38
N PHE A 248 3.21 -16.28 -10.58
CA PHE A 248 4.48 -16.88 -10.99
C PHE A 248 4.33 -18.36 -11.37
N ALA A 249 3.66 -19.15 -10.53
CA ALA A 249 3.48 -20.59 -10.72
C ALA A 249 2.69 -20.92 -12.00
N CYS A 250 1.69 -20.08 -12.35
CA CYS A 250 0.86 -20.27 -13.53
C CYS A 250 1.55 -19.80 -14.83
N TYR A 251 2.21 -18.64 -14.82
CA TYR A 251 2.61 -17.97 -16.07
C TYR A 251 4.09 -18.12 -16.43
N GLN A 252 4.99 -18.42 -15.49
CA GLN A 252 6.42 -18.54 -15.83
C GLN A 252 6.74 -19.85 -16.59
N LYS A 253 6.05 -20.96 -16.28
CA LYS A 253 6.31 -22.27 -16.92
C LYS A 253 5.94 -22.31 -18.41
N GLN A 254 5.01 -21.48 -18.86
CA GLN A 254 4.64 -21.45 -20.28
C GLN A 254 5.76 -20.84 -21.14
N HIS A 255 6.52 -19.88 -20.61
CA HIS A 255 7.57 -19.21 -21.38
C HIS A 255 8.89 -20.00 -21.47
N SER A 256 9.18 -20.87 -20.50
CA SER A 256 10.36 -21.77 -20.57
C SER A 256 10.21 -22.90 -21.59
N ASN A 257 8.96 -23.26 -21.95
CA ASN A 257 8.67 -24.30 -22.95
C ASN A 257 8.52 -23.74 -24.37
N MET A 258 8.62 -22.41 -24.55
CA MET A 258 8.57 -21.73 -25.85
C MET A 258 9.93 -21.20 -26.32
N LYS A 259 11.01 -21.44 -25.55
CA LYS A 259 12.40 -21.18 -25.92
C LYS A 259 13.13 -22.50 -26.07
#